data_AF-U9T9V2-F1
#
_entry.id   AF-U9T9V2-F1
#
_cell.length_a   1.000
_cell.length_b   1.000
_cell.length_c   1.000
_cell.angle_alpha   90.00
_cell.angle_beta   90.00
_cell.angle_gamma   90.00
#
_symmetry.space_group_name_H-M   'P 1'
#
loop_
_entity.id
_entity.type
_entity.pdbx_description
1 polymer ?
#
loop_
_entity_poly.entity_id
_entity_poly.type
_entity_poly.pdbx_seq_one_letter_code
_entity_poly.pdbx_strand_id
1 'polypeptide(L)' 'IFNMILFKLNEIMKKKNRRIILLIDNAPVYFILNKTREKLNSIEVKFLPPNTTPKLQSCDADIIHSFKYHY' A
#
# COMPACT_ATOMS: atom_id res chain seq x y z
N ILE A 1 5.46 0.43 12.24
CA ILE A 1 4.71 1.56 11.64
C ILE A 1 3.74 1.08 10.56
N PHE A 2 4.22 0.37 9.52
CA PHE A 2 3.41 -0.09 8.39
C PHE A 2 2.13 -0.87 8.77
N ASN A 3 2.21 -1.90 9.62
CA ASN A 3 1.04 -2.65 10.10
C ASN A 3 -0.03 -1.75 10.76
N MET A 4 0.39 -0.74 11.54
CA MET A 4 -0.55 0.21 12.18
C MET A 4 -1.29 1.05 11.13
N ILE A 5 -0.61 1.45 10.05
CA ILE A 5 -1.22 2.18 8.94
C ILE A 5 -2.25 1.30 8.24
N LEU A 6 -1.92 0.03 7.96
CA LEU A 6 -2.86 -0.93 7.37
C LEU A 6 -4.14 -1.09 8.21
N PHE A 7 -4.00 -1.20 9.53
CA PHE A 7 -5.15 -1.26 10.44
C PHE A 7 -6.03 -0.01 10.36
N LYS A 8 -5.42 1.18 10.45
CA LYS A 8 -6.16 2.44 10.37
C LYS A 8 -6.89 2.57 9.03
N LEU A 9 -6.23 2.21 7.93
CA LEU A 9 -6.83 2.24 6.60
C LEU A 9 -8.01 1.25 6.52
N ASN A 10 -7.88 0.05 7.07
CA ASN A 10 -8.95 -0.96 7.07
C ASN A 10 -10.19 -0.47 7.80
N GLU A 11 -10.03 0.15 8.97
CA GLU A 11 -11.14 0.73 9.72
C GLU A 11 -11.84 1.86 8.96
N ILE A 12 -11.07 2.70 8.24
CA ILE A 12 -11.64 3.75 7.38
C ILE A 12 -12.46 3.12 6.24
N MET A 13 -11.93 2.10 5.56
CA MET A 13 -12.62 1.44 4.45
C MET A 13 -13.86 0.68 4.91
N LYS A 14 -13.79 0.03 6.08
CA LYS A 14 -14.93 -0.61 6.74
C LYS A 14 -16.04 0.38 7.06
N LYS A 15 -15.72 1.53 7.65
CA LYS A 15 -16.70 2.62 7.92
C LYS A 15 -17.35 3.15 6.65
N LYS A 16 -16.60 3.17 5.54
CA LYS A 16 -17.11 3.56 4.22
C LYS A 16 -17.86 2.45 3.49
N ASN A 17 -17.94 1.24 4.07
CA ASN A 17 -18.46 0.04 3.43
C ASN A 17 -17.83 -0.23 2.05
N ARG A 18 -16.50 -0.03 1.93
CA ARG A 18 -15.73 -0.25 0.69
C ARG A 18 -14.71 -1.34 0.90
N ARG A 19 -14.56 -2.20 -0.12
CA ARG A 19 -13.47 -3.16 -0.22
C ARG A 19 -12.48 -2.68 -1.27
N ILE A 20 -11.20 -2.65 -0.93
CA ILE A 20 -10.14 -2.16 -1.82
C ILE A 20 -8.97 -3.13 -1.89
N ILE A 21 -8.21 -3.05 -2.98
CA ILE A 21 -6.91 -3.71 -3.13
C ILE A 21 -5.83 -2.64 -2.97
N LEU A 22 -4.89 -2.88 -2.07
CA LEU A 22 -3.70 -2.05 -1.87
C LEU A 22 -2.52 -2.73 -2.58
N LEU A 23 -2.06 -2.11 -3.66
CA LEU A 23 -0.89 -2.55 -4.41
C LEU A 23 0.37 -1.92 -3.80
N ILE A 24 1.37 -2.74 -3.50
CA ILE A 24 2.62 -2.32 -2.84
C ILE A 24 3.79 -2.88 -3.62
N ASP A 25 4.88 -2.13 -3.68
CA ASP A 25 6.15 -2.59 -4.21
C ASP A 25 6.76 -3.72 -3.36
N ASN A 26 7.58 -4.54 -4.01
CA ASN A 26 8.19 -5.70 -3.38
C ASN A 26 9.45 -5.33 -2.57
N ALA A 27 9.39 -4.27 -1.75
CA ALA A 27 10.51 -3.91 -0.90
C ALA A 27 10.58 -4.84 0.32
N PRO A 28 11.79 -5.34 0.68
CA PRO A 28 11.97 -6.27 1.80
C PRO A 28 11.60 -5.66 3.17
N VAL A 29 11.37 -4.35 3.24
CA VAL A 29 10.99 -3.61 4.45
C VAL A 29 9.52 -3.82 4.83
N TYR A 30 8.66 -4.24 3.89
CA TYR A 30 7.23 -4.42 4.13
C TYR A 30 6.92 -5.79 4.75
N PHE A 31 7.16 -5.94 6.06
CA PHE A 31 6.72 -7.12 6.80
C PHE A 31 5.29 -6.96 7.34
N ILE A 32 4.35 -7.75 6.81
CA ILE A 32 2.97 -7.82 7.33
C ILE A 32 2.90 -8.94 8.36
N LEU A 33 2.55 -8.60 9.61
CA LEU A 33 2.37 -9.59 10.68
C LEU A 33 1.13 -10.44 10.37
N ASN A 34 1.19 -11.76 10.63
CA ASN A 34 0.05 -12.67 10.46
C ASN A 34 -1.22 -12.17 11.17
N LYS A 35 -1.06 -11.72 12.42
CA LYS A 35 -2.14 -11.09 13.22
C LYS A 35 -2.76 -9.85 12.57
N THR A 36 -1.99 -9.11 11.77
CA THR A 36 -2.51 -7.99 10.98
C THR A 36 -3.32 -8.50 9.82
N ARG A 37 -2.78 -9.44 9.05
CA ARG A 37 -3.42 -10.01 7.88
C ARG A 37 -4.78 -10.64 8.19
N GLU A 38 -4.91 -11.36 9.29
CA GLU A 38 -6.16 -11.98 9.74
C GLU A 38 -7.27 -10.97 10.06
N LYS A 39 -6.90 -9.73 10.42
CA LYS A 39 -7.85 -8.69 10.80
C LYS A 39 -8.23 -7.76 9.64
N LEU A 40 -7.56 -7.87 8.50
CA LEU A 40 -7.91 -7.10 7.30
C LEU A 40 -9.09 -7.77 6.58
N ASN A 41 -10.25 -7.12 6.62
CA ASN A 41 -11.49 -7.61 5.99
C ASN A 41 -12.00 -6.69 4.87
N SER A 42 -11.54 -5.44 4.85
CA SER A 42 -11.95 -4.41 3.88
C SER A 42 -10.79 -4.05 2.95
N ILE A 43 -9.59 -4.56 3.21
CA ILE A 43 -8.39 -4.31 2.40
C ILE A 43 -7.71 -5.64 2.10
N GLU A 44 -7.43 -5.87 0.83
CA GLU A 44 -6.53 -6.91 0.38
C GLU A 44 -5.19 -6.30 -0.04
N VAL A 45 -4.09 -6.80 0.49
CA VAL A 45 -2.75 -6.32 0.12
C VAL A 45 -2.15 -7.24 -0.93
N LYS A 46 -1.69 -6.67 -2.04
CA LYS A 46 -1.01 -7.37 -3.14
C LYS A 46 0.36 -6.74 -3.38
N PHE A 47 1.38 -7.59 -3.39
CA PHE A 47 2.73 -7.17 -3.77
C PHE A 47 2.87 -7.25 -5.28
N LEU A 48 3.46 -6.21 -5.87
CA LEU A 48 3.87 -6.21 -7.26
C LEU A 48 4.99 -7.23 -7.47
N PRO A 49 5.14 -7.80 -8.68
CA PRO A 49 6.23 -8.70 -8.96
C PRO A 49 7.61 -8.01 -8.74
N PRO A 50 8.65 -8.78 -8.41
CA PRO A 50 10.02 -8.25 -8.37
C PRO A 50 10.40 -7.67 -9.74
N ASN A 51 11.17 -6.57 -9.76
CA ASN A 51 11.68 -5.88 -10.95
C ASN A 51 10.66 -5.08 -11.80
N THR A 52 9.47 -4.75 -11.27
CA THR A 52 8.51 -3.85 -11.95
C THR A 52 8.71 -2.35 -11.66
N THR A 53 9.70 -2.02 -10.82
CA THR A 53 9.94 -0.71 -10.17
C THR A 53 10.02 0.48 -11.14
N PRO A 54 10.73 0.44 -12.29
CA PRO A 54 10.92 1.65 -13.09
C PRO A 54 9.72 2.04 -13.97
N LYS A 55 8.81 1.10 -14.25
CA LYS A 55 7.79 1.26 -15.31
C LYS A 55 6.34 1.28 -14.81
N LEU A 56 6.09 0.78 -13.60
CA LEU A 56 4.73 0.58 -13.06
C LEU A 56 4.44 1.32 -11.75
N GLN A 57 5.44 1.98 -11.14
CA GLN A 57 5.20 2.81 -9.96
C GLN A 57 4.89 4.25 -10.36
N SER A 58 3.62 4.53 -10.60
CA SER A 58 3.10 5.89 -10.83
C SER A 58 3.41 6.87 -9.68
N CYS A 59 3.65 6.35 -8.46
CA CYS A 59 4.17 7.16 -7.36
C CYS A 59 5.53 7.81 -7.70
N ASP A 60 6.47 7.06 -8.27
CA ASP A 60 7.81 7.57 -8.55
C ASP A 60 7.84 8.46 -9.81
N ALA A 61 7.00 8.15 -10.80
CA ALA A 61 6.97 8.85 -12.09
C ALA A 61 6.19 10.17 -12.08
N ASP A 62 5.04 10.25 -11.39
CA ASP A 62 4.17 11.43 -11.48
C ASP A 62 4.05 12.17 -10.14
N ILE A 63 3.77 11.46 -9.04
CA ILE A 63 3.52 12.10 -7.73
C ILE A 63 4.82 12.64 -7.13
N ILE A 64 5.88 11.81 -7.10
CA ILE A 64 7.20 12.23 -6.63
C ILE A 64 7.83 13.21 -7.61
N HIS A 65 7.62 13.04 -8.92
CA HIS A 65 8.07 14.05 -9.90
C HIS A 65 7.42 15.40 -9.66
N SER A 66 6.10 15.46 -9.44
CA SER A 66 5.39 16.71 -9.13
C SER A 66 5.94 17.35 -7.86
N PHE A 67 6.26 16.55 -6.83
CA PHE A 67 6.86 17.05 -5.59
C PHE A 67 8.30 17.54 -5.76
N LYS A 68 9.14 16.82 -6.53
CA LYS A 68 10.53 17.18 -6.86
C LYS A 68 10.65 18.31 -7.88
N TYR A 69 9.60 18.58 -8.66
CA TYR A 69 9.58 19.69 -9.60
C TYR A 69 9.24 21.01 -8.90
N HIS A 70 8.55 20.95 -7.75
CA HIS A 70 8.16 22.12 -6.97
C HIS A 70 9.11 22.49 -5.81
N TYR A 71 10.15 21.68 -5.56
CA TYR A 71 11.19 21.89 -4.54
C TYR A 71 12.56 21.49 -5.08
#